data_AF-A0A4P5QU35-F1
#
_entry.id   AF-A0A4P5QU35-F1
#
_cell.length_a   1.000
_cell.length_b   1.000
_cell.length_c   1.000
_cell.angle_alpha   90.00
_cell.angle_beta   90.00
_cell.angle_gamma   90.00
#
_symmetry.space_group_name_H-M   'P 1'
#
loop_
_entity.id
_entity.type
_entity.pdbx_description
1 polymer ?
#
loop_
_entity_poly.entity_id
_entity_poly.type
_entity_poly.pdbx_seq_one_letter_code
_entity_poly.pdbx_strand_id
1 'polypeptide(L)' 'MSKKNPFSDLTAKSMEELAQLEVENTAKGFTLRFQNSLGQVENNAEIRKARRQVARVKTAMQAKLK' A
#
# COMPACT_ATOMS: atom_id res chain seq x y z
N MET A 1 7.03 -11.73 18.89
CA MET A 1 6.96 -10.59 17.96
C MET A 1 5.51 -10.22 17.71
N SER A 2 5.02 -9.12 18.29
CA SER A 2 3.67 -8.63 18.06
C SER A 2 3.51 -8.21 16.60
N LYS A 3 2.70 -8.94 15.82
CA LYS A 3 2.35 -8.53 14.46
C LYS A 3 1.46 -7.30 14.60
N LYS A 4 2.04 -6.11 14.45
CA LYS A 4 1.29 -4.84 14.38
C LYS A 4 0.23 -5.01 13.29
N ASN A 5 -1.05 -5.08 13.66
CA ASN A 5 -2.14 -5.35 12.72
C ASN A 5 -2.26 -4.15 11.77
N PRO A 6 -1.79 -4.24 10.52
CA PRO A 6 -1.72 -3.07 9.64
C PRO A 6 -3.10 -2.58 9.20
N PHE A 7 -4.14 -3.37 9.51
CA PHE A 7 -5.51 -3.16 9.10
C PHE A 7 -6.26 -2.26 10.10
N SER A 8 -5.99 -2.37 11.41
CA SER A 8 -6.60 -1.50 12.43
C SER A 8 -6.19 -0.04 12.26
N ASP A 9 -4.93 0.19 11.87
CA ASP A 9 -4.38 1.54 11.64
C ASP A 9 -4.98 2.20 10.38
N LEU A 10 -5.49 1.40 9.44
CA LEU A 10 -6.13 1.90 8.21
C LEU A 10 -7.62 2.17 8.42
N THR A 11 -8.31 1.40 9.27
CA THR A 11 -9.73 1.63 9.58
C THR A 11 -9.96 2.92 10.36
N ALA A 12 -8.97 3.40 11.11
CA ALA A 12 -9.04 4.64 11.88
C ALA A 12 -8.96 5.93 11.03
N LYS A 13 -8.47 5.85 9.79
CA LYS A 13 -8.23 7.01 8.91
C LYS A 13 -9.49 7.48 8.17
N SER A 14 -9.54 8.74 7.76
CA SER A 14 -10.65 9.30 6.96
C SER A 14 -10.70 8.68 5.54
N MET A 15 -11.86 8.74 4.87
CA MET A 15 -11.98 8.29 3.48
C MET A 15 -11.07 9.09 2.54
N GLU A 16 -10.92 10.40 2.74
CA GLU A 16 -10.01 11.24 1.96
C GLU A 16 -8.54 10.86 2.18
N GLU A 17 -8.15 10.60 3.43
CA GLU A 17 -6.80 10.15 3.77
C GLU A 17 -6.48 8.79 3.14
N LEU A 18 -7.46 7.88 3.10
CA LEU A 18 -7.31 6.58 2.44
C LEU A 18 -7.16 6.72 0.92
N ALA A 19 -7.91 7.62 0.28
CA ALA A 19 -7.77 7.92 -1.14
C ALA A 19 -6.38 8.50 -1.45
N GLN A 20 -5.91 9.45 -0.64
CA GLN A 20 -4.58 10.04 -0.78
C GLN A 20 -3.48 8.99 -0.64
N LEU A 21 -3.59 8.11 0.36
CA LEU A 21 -2.67 6.99 0.58
C LEU A 21 -2.72 5.98 -0.56
N GLU A 22 -3.87 5.77 -1.20
CA GLU A 22 -3.96 4.90 -2.37
C GLU A 22 -3.09 5.45 -3.51
N VAL A 23 -3.25 6.73 -3.85
CA VAL A 23 -2.50 7.39 -4.93
C VAL A 23 -1.00 7.33 -4.65
N GLU A 24 -0.58 7.69 -3.43
CA GLU A 24 0.82 7.69 -3.03
C GLU A 24 1.44 6.29 -3.10
N ASN A 25 0.75 5.27 -2.56
CA ASN A 25 1.25 3.89 -2.59
C ASN A 25 1.29 3.32 -4.01
N THR A 26 0.37 3.75 -4.88
CA THR A 26 0.34 3.32 -6.29
C THR A 26 1.49 3.94 -7.08
N ALA A 27 1.78 5.22 -6.85
CA ALA A 27 2.95 5.90 -7.42
C ALA A 27 4.26 5.25 -6.96
N LYS A 28 4.41 4.98 -5.66
CA LYS A 28 5.56 4.23 -5.13
C LYS A 28 5.71 2.86 -5.78
N GLY A 29 4.60 2.13 -5.93
CA GLY A 29 4.58 0.84 -6.60
C GLY A 29 4.97 0.92 -8.09
N PHE A 30 4.65 2.01 -8.78
CA PHE A 30 5.07 2.26 -10.16
C PHE A 30 6.57 2.48 -10.25
N THR A 31 7.12 3.37 -9.41
CA THR A 31 8.57 3.63 -9.35
C THR A 31 9.36 2.37 -9.03
N LEU A 32 8.91 1.56 -8.08
CA LEU A 32 9.57 0.29 -7.74
C LEU A 32 9.53 -0.72 -8.90
N ARG A 33 8.43 -0.79 -9.67
CA ARG A 33 8.36 -1.62 -10.87
C ARG A 33 9.30 -1.12 -11.96
N PHE A 34 9.40 0.19 -12.12
CA PHE A 34 10.29 0.83 -13.08
C PHE A 34 11.76 0.56 -12.74
N GLN A 35 12.15 0.77 -11.48
CA GLN A 35 13.49 0.41 -11.00
C GLN A 35 13.79 -1.08 -11.18
N ASN A 36 12.79 -1.95 -10.96
CA ASN A 36 12.96 -3.40 -11.14
C ASN A 36 13.21 -3.76 -12.61
N SER A 37 12.53 -3.08 -13.55
CA SER A 37 12.81 -3.26 -14.98
C SER A 37 14.19 -2.76 -15.40
N LEU A 38 14.75 -1.77 -14.69
CA LEU A 38 16.11 -1.29 -14.89
C LEU A 38 17.19 -2.19 -14.26
N GLY A 39 16.79 -3.21 -13.50
CA GLY A 39 17.71 -4.11 -12.80
C GLY A 39 18.42 -3.46 -11.59
N GLN A 40 17.94 -2.31 -11.11
CA GLN A 40 18.55 -1.55 -10.01
C GLN A 40 17.84 -1.75 -8.66
N VAL A 41 16.98 -2.77 -8.54
CA VAL A 41 16.25 -3.01 -7.27
C VAL A 41 17.03 -3.98 -6.40
N GLU A 42 17.55 -3.45 -5.30
CA GLU A 42 18.21 -4.23 -4.26
C GLU A 42 17.21 -5.10 -3.46
N ASN A 43 15.94 -4.67 -3.38
CA ASN A 43 14.94 -5.33 -2.53
C ASN A 43 13.59 -5.60 -3.22
N ASN A 44 13.52 -6.73 -3.94
CA ASN A 44 12.28 -7.20 -4.59
C ASN A 44 11.14 -7.48 -3.60
N ALA A 45 11.42 -7.66 -2.30
CA ALA A 45 10.38 -7.84 -1.30
C ALA A 45 9.54 -6.57 -1.10
N GLU A 46 10.08 -5.39 -1.41
CA GLU A 46 9.37 -4.11 -1.29
C GLU A 46 8.27 -3.94 -2.32
N ILE A 47 8.48 -4.45 -3.54
CA ILE A 47 7.45 -4.49 -4.58
C ILE A 47 6.22 -5.26 -4.06
N ARG A 48 6.45 -6.41 -3.42
CA ARG A 48 5.37 -7.21 -2.84
C ARG A 48 4.71 -6.51 -1.65
N LYS A 49 5.47 -5.81 -0.81
CA LYS A 49 4.93 -5.03 0.32
C LYS A 49 4.05 -3.87 -0.19
N ALA A 50 4.52 -3.09 -1.15
CA ALA A 50 3.78 -1.99 -1.76
C ALA A 50 2.47 -2.46 -2.39
N ARG A 51 2.49 -3.56 -3.17
CA ARG A 51 1.27 -4.17 -3.73
C ARG A 51 0.25 -4.56 -2.66
N ARG A 52 0.70 -5.19 -1.56
CA ARG A 52 -0.17 -5.59 -0.44
C ARG A 52 -0.72 -4.37 0.31
N GLN A 53 0.05 -3.28 0.40
CA GLN A 53 -0.38 -2.05 1.05
C GLN A 53 -1.51 -1.38 0.27
N VAL A 54 -1.39 -1.26 -1.06
CA VAL A 54 -2.48 -0.77 -1.93
C VAL A 54 -3.74 -1.62 -1.77
N ALA A 55 -3.60 -2.96 -1.79
CA ALA A 55 -4.75 -3.85 -1.60
C ALA A 55 -5.45 -3.64 -0.25
N ARG A 56 -4.69 -3.48 0.85
CA ARG A 56 -5.25 -3.22 2.18
C ARG A 56 -6.00 -1.89 2.25
N VAL A 57 -5.46 -0.83 1.65
CA VAL A 57 -6.14 0.48 1.59
C VAL A 57 -7.46 0.36 0.83
N LYS A 58 -7.46 -0.30 -0.32
CA LYS A 58 -8.69 -0.57 -1.10
C LYS A 58 -9.72 -1.37 -0.31
N THR A 59 -9.28 -2.41 0.40
CA THR A 59 -10.18 -3.20 1.26
C THR A 59 -10.75 -2.36 2.40
N ALA A 60 -9.94 -1.50 3.03
CA ALA A 60 -10.41 -0.60 4.08
C ALA A 60 -11.43 0.42 3.57
N MET A 61 -11.21 0.99 2.38
CA MET A 61 -12.20 1.87 1.73
C MET A 61 -13.50 1.14 1.44
N GLN A 62 -13.43 -0.07 0.87
CA GLN A 62 -14.62 -0.89 0.59
C GLN A 62 -15.38 -1.26 1.87
N ALA A 63 -14.66 -1.53 2.97
CA ALA A 63 -15.26 -1.83 4.26
C ALA A 63 -15.93 -0.62 4.94
N LYS A 64 -15.54 0.61 4.60
CA LYS A 64 -16.21 1.84 5.08
C LYS A 64 -17.44 2.22 4.25
N LEU A 65 -17.45 1.84 2.97
CA LEU A 65 -18.57 2.11 2.07
C LEU A 65 -19.76 1.17 2.31
N LYS A 66 -19.49 -0.01 2.88
CA LYS A 66 -20.49 -1.05 3.16
C LYS A 66 -21.02 -0.93 4.59
#